data_AF-A0AA39Z1Y7-F1
#
_entry.id   AF-A0AA39Z1Y7-F1
#
_cell.length_a   1.000
_cell.length_b   1.000
_cell.length_c   1.000
_cell.angle_alpha   90.00
_cell.angle_beta   90.00
_cell.angle_gamma   90.00
#
_symmetry.space_group_name_H-M   'P 1'
#
loop_
_entity.id
_entity.type
_entity.pdbx_description
1 polymer ?
#
loop_
_entity_poly.entity_id
_entity_poly.type
_entity_poly.pdbx_seq_one_letter_code
_entity_poly.pdbx_strand_id
1 'polypeptide(L)'
;MCAVIPLLTATLFLLAVRAANTCYYPDGSVADKDIPCSSSSSGAACCPQGWQCLDDGICHFDEEDWITRYTCTDRSWDSAACPQYCLGGTPNGTDVGNVALLECSDNQYCCNGDRSGNCCKDKAVSLFAISPGTSA
;
A
#
# COMPACT_ATOMS: atom_id res chain seq x y z
N MET A 1 -2.03 -32.06 -58.62
CA MET A 1 -2.34 -30.84 -57.87
C MET A 1 -3.01 -31.21 -56.55
N CYS A 2 -2.26 -31.29 -55.45
CA CYS A 2 -2.81 -31.42 -54.10
C CYS A 2 -2.86 -30.03 -53.47
N ALA A 3 -4.04 -29.58 -53.07
CA ALA A 3 -4.28 -28.26 -52.51
C ALA A 3 -3.63 -28.16 -51.13
N VAL A 4 -2.81 -27.13 -50.93
CA VAL A 4 -2.30 -26.72 -49.62
C VAL A 4 -3.43 -26.02 -48.86
N ILE A 5 -3.89 -26.62 -47.76
CA ILE A 5 -4.85 -26.00 -46.85
C ILE A 5 -4.04 -25.09 -45.92
N PRO A 6 -4.21 -23.75 -45.95
CA PRO A 6 -3.49 -22.90 -45.03
C PRO A 6 -4.10 -23.07 -43.63
N LEU A 7 -3.29 -23.51 -42.67
CA LEU A 7 -3.67 -23.46 -41.26
C LEU A 7 -3.82 -21.99 -40.85
N LEU A 8 -5.07 -21.50 -40.79
CA LEU A 8 -5.42 -20.28 -40.08
C LEU A 8 -5.40 -20.60 -38.57
N THR A 9 -4.22 -20.57 -37.97
CA THR A 9 -4.09 -20.52 -36.51
C THR A 9 -4.60 -19.14 -36.05
N ALA A 10 -5.86 -19.09 -35.64
CA ALA A 10 -6.42 -17.93 -34.95
C ALA A 10 -5.73 -17.79 -33.59
N THR A 11 -4.74 -16.90 -33.50
CA THR A 11 -4.15 -16.47 -32.24
C THR A 11 -5.19 -15.68 -31.46
N LEU A 12 -5.91 -16.36 -30.57
CA LEU A 12 -6.77 -15.73 -29.58
C LEU A 12 -5.87 -14.93 -28.62
N PHE A 13 -5.73 -13.63 -28.86
CA PHE A 13 -5.16 -12.71 -27.88
C PHE A 13 -6.08 -12.70 -26.66
N LEU A 14 -5.73 -13.47 -25.63
CA LEU A 14 -6.28 -13.31 -24.30
C LEU A 14 -5.91 -11.92 -23.82
N LEU A 15 -6.80 -10.95 -24.00
CA LEU A 15 -6.78 -9.71 -23.27
C LEU A 15 -6.98 -10.09 -21.80
N ALA A 16 -5.87 -10.25 -21.07
CA ALA A 16 -5.90 -10.35 -19.63
C ALA A 16 -6.48 -9.02 -19.13
N VAL A 17 -7.79 -9.01 -18.84
CA VAL A 17 -8.43 -7.93 -18.12
C VAL A 17 -7.75 -7.88 -16.77
N ARG A 18 -6.81 -6.95 -16.60
CA ARG A 18 -6.24 -6.67 -15.28
C ARG A 18 -7.40 -6.15 -14.44
N ALA A 19 -7.82 -6.91 -13.44
CA ALA A 19 -8.69 -6.37 -12.41
C ALA A 19 -7.96 -5.16 -11.82
N ALA A 20 -8.48 -3.96 -12.05
CA ALA A 20 -8.09 -2.82 -11.24
C ALA A 20 -8.61 -3.15 -9.84
N ASN A 21 -7.74 -3.66 -8.97
CA ASN A 21 -8.12 -3.93 -7.61
C ASN A 21 -8.44 -2.59 -6.96
N THR A 22 -9.71 -2.38 -6.63
CA THR A 22 -10.17 -1.21 -5.87
C THR A 22 -9.39 -1.12 -4.56
N CYS A 23 -8.98 0.08 -4.19
CA CYS A 23 -8.28 0.34 -2.94
C CYS A 23 -9.26 0.81 -1.86
N TYR A 24 -9.00 0.44 -0.61
CA TYR A 24 -9.86 0.72 0.52
C TYR A 24 -9.05 1.25 1.69
N TYR A 25 -9.62 2.22 2.40
CA TYR A 25 -9.17 2.62 3.72
C TYR A 25 -9.49 1.56 4.77
N PRO A 26 -8.85 1.58 5.95
CA PRO A 26 -9.14 0.65 7.05
C PRO A 26 -10.61 0.56 7.50
N ASP A 27 -11.41 1.60 7.32
CA ASP A 27 -12.86 1.54 7.56
C ASP A 27 -13.66 0.84 6.43
N GLY A 28 -12.98 0.37 5.39
CA GLY A 28 -13.58 -0.25 4.21
C GLY A 28 -14.21 0.73 3.22
N SER A 29 -14.01 2.05 3.43
CA SER A 29 -14.38 3.08 2.44
C SER A 29 -13.46 3.03 1.23
N VAL A 30 -13.99 3.38 0.07
CA VAL A 30 -13.26 3.31 -1.20
C VAL A 30 -12.31 4.50 -1.33
N ALA A 31 -11.10 4.23 -1.80
CA ALA A 31 -10.10 5.23 -2.12
C ALA A 31 -9.90 5.34 -3.64
N ASP A 32 -10.76 6.15 -4.28
CA ASP A 32 -10.88 6.22 -5.75
C ASP A 32 -9.64 6.77 -6.49
N LYS A 33 -8.68 7.36 -5.76
CA LYS A 33 -7.47 8.00 -6.31
C LYS A 33 -6.20 7.19 -6.12
N ASP A 34 -6.30 6.06 -5.42
CA ASP A 34 -5.15 5.24 -5.10
C ASP A 34 -5.02 4.10 -6.08
N ILE A 35 -3.78 3.70 -6.32
CA ILE A 35 -3.44 2.67 -7.28
C ILE A 35 -2.71 1.56 -6.53
N PRO A 36 -3.07 0.28 -6.77
CA PRO A 36 -2.36 -0.85 -6.19
C PRO A 36 -0.87 -0.84 -6.57
N CYS A 37 0.00 -0.99 -5.59
CA CYS A 37 1.44 -1.11 -5.78
C CYS A 37 1.81 -2.40 -6.52
N SER A 38 1.02 -3.47 -6.35
CA SER A 38 1.16 -4.69 -7.12
C SER A 38 -0.18 -5.09 -7.76
N SER A 39 -0.11 -5.62 -8.98
CA SER A 39 -1.29 -6.06 -9.72
C SER A 39 -1.68 -7.52 -9.46
N SER A 40 -0.96 -8.22 -8.58
CA SER A 40 -0.99 -9.68 -8.47
C SER A 40 -1.46 -10.23 -7.13
N SER A 41 -1.68 -9.40 -6.09
CA SER A 41 -2.11 -9.89 -4.77
C SER A 41 -3.37 -9.19 -4.26
N SER A 42 -4.27 -9.99 -3.67
CA SER A 42 -5.28 -9.49 -2.76
C SER A 42 -4.60 -9.00 -1.48
N GLY A 43 -4.88 -7.77 -1.08
CA GLY A 43 -4.22 -7.12 0.05
C GLY A 43 -2.93 -6.37 -0.31
N ALA A 44 -2.59 -6.20 -1.60
CA ALA A 44 -1.54 -5.27 -2.00
C ALA A 44 -1.79 -3.88 -1.41
N ALA A 45 -0.73 -3.25 -0.89
CA ALA A 45 -0.75 -1.83 -0.57
C ALA A 45 -1.14 -1.00 -1.79
N CYS A 46 -1.79 0.12 -1.54
CA CYS A 46 -2.19 1.10 -2.54
C CYS A 46 -1.67 2.47 -2.14
N CYS A 47 -1.15 3.21 -3.12
CA CYS A 47 -0.60 4.55 -2.91
C CYS A 47 -1.28 5.57 -3.81
N PRO A 48 -1.29 6.86 -3.42
CA PRO A 48 -1.70 7.93 -4.31
C PRO A 48 -0.93 7.88 -5.62
N GLN A 49 -1.59 8.22 -6.73
CA GLN A 49 -0.93 8.28 -8.02
C GLN A 49 0.31 9.19 -7.98
N GLY A 50 1.46 8.67 -8.44
CA GLY A 50 2.74 9.39 -8.50
C GLY A 50 3.60 9.24 -7.24
N TRP A 51 3.11 8.56 -6.21
CA TRP A 51 3.90 8.22 -5.02
C TRP A 51 4.64 6.90 -5.24
N GLN A 52 5.79 6.74 -4.58
CA GLN A 52 6.55 5.51 -4.63
C GLN A 52 5.92 4.45 -3.71
N CYS A 53 5.95 3.20 -4.17
CA CYS A 53 5.59 2.04 -3.39
C CYS A 53 6.86 1.36 -2.86
N LEU A 54 6.96 1.24 -1.54
CA LEU A 54 8.05 0.50 -0.89
C LEU A 54 7.59 -0.94 -0.56
N ASP A 55 8.56 -1.85 -0.45
CA ASP A 55 8.33 -3.29 -0.21
C ASP A 55 7.48 -3.59 1.02
N ASP A 56 7.57 -2.78 2.07
CA ASP A 56 6.82 -2.95 3.31
C ASP A 56 5.36 -2.43 3.22
N GLY A 57 4.88 -2.11 2.02
CA GLY A 57 3.53 -1.60 1.79
C GLY A 57 3.36 -0.14 2.21
N ILE A 58 4.47 0.61 2.25
CA ILE A 58 4.55 2.02 2.62
C ILE A 58 4.54 2.87 1.35
N CYS A 59 3.84 4.00 1.40
CA CYS A 59 3.82 4.98 0.33
C CYS A 59 4.77 6.12 0.65
N HIS A 60 5.68 6.43 -0.28
CA HIS A 60 6.68 7.47 -0.12
C HIS A 60 6.45 8.62 -1.11
N PHE A 61 6.47 9.85 -0.59
CA PHE A 61 6.36 11.08 -1.37
C PHE A 61 7.69 11.81 -1.38
N ASP A 62 8.43 11.65 -2.48
CA ASP A 62 9.80 12.12 -2.63
C ASP A 62 9.99 13.64 -2.43
N GLU A 63 8.99 14.46 -2.80
CA GLU A 63 9.14 15.92 -2.77
C GLU A 63 9.29 16.48 -1.35
N GLU A 64 8.66 15.84 -0.38
CA GLU A 64 8.66 16.25 1.04
C GLU A 64 9.28 15.19 1.96
N ASP A 65 9.79 14.09 1.39
CA ASP A 65 10.36 12.94 2.12
C ASP A 65 9.37 12.34 3.13
N TRP A 66 8.09 12.22 2.73
CA TRP A 66 7.03 11.68 3.60
C TRP A 66 6.79 10.22 3.35
N ILE A 67 6.83 9.42 4.40
CA ILE A 67 6.37 8.04 4.38
C ILE A 67 5.02 7.90 5.09
N THR A 68 4.13 7.13 4.48
CA THR A 68 2.75 6.98 4.97
C THR A 68 2.26 5.56 4.81
N ARG A 69 1.45 5.10 5.76
CA ARG A 69 0.56 3.96 5.54
C ARG A 69 -0.73 4.51 4.96
N TYR A 70 -1.09 4.05 3.76
CA TYR A 70 -2.19 4.59 2.99
C TYR A 70 -3.37 3.61 2.90
N THR A 71 -3.61 2.99 1.74
CA THR A 71 -4.76 2.11 1.54
C THR A 71 -4.30 0.71 1.09
N CYS A 72 -5.22 -0.25 0.99
CA CYS A 72 -4.90 -1.55 0.42
C CYS A 72 -6.06 -2.13 -0.38
N THR A 73 -5.77 -3.16 -1.16
CA THR A 73 -6.77 -3.79 -2.04
C THR A 73 -7.73 -4.74 -1.33
N ASP A 74 -7.49 -5.06 -0.07
CA ASP A 74 -8.40 -5.85 0.75
C ASP A 74 -9.32 -4.92 1.57
N ARG A 75 -10.62 -4.99 1.29
CA ARG A 75 -11.62 -4.14 1.94
C ARG A 75 -11.76 -4.42 3.44
N SER A 76 -11.56 -5.67 3.88
CA SER A 76 -11.69 -6.00 5.30
C SER A 76 -10.42 -5.76 6.10
N TRP A 77 -9.30 -5.50 5.43
CA TRP A 77 -7.98 -5.33 6.04
C TRP A 77 -7.46 -6.57 6.79
N ASP A 78 -8.09 -7.72 6.61
CA ASP A 78 -7.71 -8.98 7.27
C ASP A 78 -6.46 -9.61 6.65
N SER A 79 -6.15 -9.27 5.40
CA SER A 79 -4.93 -9.73 4.74
C SER A 79 -3.69 -9.15 5.43
N ALA A 80 -2.80 -10.04 5.87
CA ALA A 80 -1.48 -9.66 6.37
C ALA A 80 -0.59 -8.99 5.29
N ALA A 81 -1.00 -9.03 4.01
CA ALA A 81 -0.34 -8.29 2.95
C ALA A 81 -0.68 -6.78 2.96
N CYS A 82 -1.80 -6.39 3.59
CA CYS A 82 -2.09 -4.97 3.83
C CYS A 82 -1.10 -4.42 4.86
N PRO A 83 -0.68 -3.15 4.75
CA PRO A 83 0.25 -2.55 5.70
C PRO A 83 -0.42 -2.35 7.07
N GLN A 84 -0.16 -3.26 8.01
CA GLN A 84 -0.83 -3.36 9.31
C GLN A 84 -0.40 -2.29 10.35
N TYR A 85 0.39 -1.30 9.94
CA TYR A 85 0.88 -0.25 10.82
C TYR A 85 -0.29 0.64 11.30
N CYS A 86 -0.25 1.15 12.53
CA CYS A 86 -1.16 2.21 13.00
C CYS A 86 -2.67 1.93 12.88
N LEU A 87 -3.08 0.66 12.87
CA LEU A 87 -4.50 0.25 12.85
C LEU A 87 -5.11 0.16 14.25
N GLY A 88 -6.44 0.17 14.32
CA GLY A 88 -7.22 -0.08 15.54
C GLY A 88 -6.68 -1.25 16.37
N GLY A 89 -6.25 -0.99 17.61
CA GLY A 89 -5.71 -2.02 18.51
C GLY A 89 -4.18 -2.15 18.52
N THR A 90 -3.48 -1.36 17.72
CA THR A 90 -2.04 -1.10 17.89
C THR A 90 -1.82 0.14 18.78
N PRO A 91 -0.68 0.26 19.48
CA PRO A 91 -0.40 1.48 20.23
C PRO A 91 -0.41 2.70 19.30
N ASN A 92 -1.22 3.71 19.64
CA ASN A 92 -1.49 4.91 18.82
C ASN A 92 -2.23 4.69 17.50
N GLY A 93 -2.76 3.48 17.25
CA GLY A 93 -3.52 3.15 16.05
C GLY A 93 -5.02 3.18 16.30
N THR A 94 -5.66 4.27 15.90
CA THR A 94 -7.11 4.32 15.68
C THR A 94 -7.44 4.94 14.33
N ASP A 95 -6.43 5.14 13.48
CA ASP A 95 -6.61 5.85 12.22
C ASP A 95 -7.25 4.95 11.19
N VAL A 96 -8.48 5.31 10.87
CA VAL A 96 -9.25 4.68 9.80
C VAL A 96 -8.95 5.29 8.43
N GLY A 97 -8.23 6.42 8.39
CA GLY A 97 -7.73 7.07 7.17
C GLY A 97 -6.22 6.89 7.01
N ASN A 98 -5.60 7.51 6.01
CA ASN A 98 -4.14 7.49 5.86
C ASN A 98 -3.43 8.13 7.07
N VAL A 99 -2.21 7.67 7.35
CA VAL A 99 -1.42 8.11 8.50
C VAL A 99 0.04 8.29 8.12
N ALA A 100 0.61 9.44 8.47
CA ALA A 100 2.04 9.68 8.31
C ALA A 100 2.83 8.96 9.39
N LEU A 101 3.99 8.46 8.98
CA LEU A 101 4.91 7.75 9.84
C LEU A 101 6.15 8.62 10.03
N LEU A 102 6.60 8.75 11.27
CA LEU A 102 7.79 9.53 11.59
C LEU A 102 8.86 8.59 12.13
N GLU A 103 10.05 8.65 11.55
CA GLU A 103 11.21 7.94 12.09
C GLU A 103 11.74 8.63 13.34
N CYS A 104 11.99 7.84 14.38
CA CYS A 104 12.52 8.28 15.65
C CYS A 104 14.00 7.94 15.83
N SER A 105 14.37 6.71 15.49
CA SER A 105 15.76 6.20 15.56
C SER A 105 15.84 4.80 14.98
N ASP A 106 16.87 4.49 14.19
CA ASP A 106 17.23 3.13 13.76
C ASP A 106 16.04 2.32 13.19
N ASN A 107 15.30 2.90 12.24
CA ASN A 107 14.07 2.32 11.65
C ASN A 107 12.93 2.08 12.66
N GLN A 108 12.94 2.75 13.80
CA GLN A 108 11.78 2.81 14.70
C GLN A 108 10.90 3.99 14.34
N TYR A 109 9.62 3.71 14.12
CA TYR A 109 8.64 4.68 13.67
C TYR A 109 7.50 4.85 14.68
N CYS A 110 6.86 6.00 14.61
CA CYS A 110 5.60 6.28 15.28
C CYS A 110 4.52 6.74 14.30
N CYS A 111 3.27 6.49 14.68
CA CYS A 111 2.08 6.94 13.95
C CYS A 111 1.85 8.44 14.13
N ASN A 112 1.11 9.05 13.20
CA ASN A 112 0.67 10.45 13.27
C ASN A 112 1.81 11.48 13.25
N GLY A 113 2.89 11.19 12.52
CA GLY A 113 4.05 12.06 12.39
C GLY A 113 3.73 13.52 12.02
N ASP A 114 2.69 13.71 11.21
CA ASP A 114 2.19 15.00 10.73
C ASP A 114 1.12 15.64 11.65
N ARG A 115 0.45 14.85 12.51
CA ARG A 115 -0.70 15.31 13.31
C ARG A 115 -0.40 15.60 14.78
N SER A 116 0.60 14.95 15.39
CA SER A 116 0.87 15.10 16.83
C SER A 116 2.00 16.06 17.18
N GLY A 117 2.64 16.69 16.18
CA GLY A 117 4.03 17.11 16.36
C GLY A 117 4.92 15.88 16.54
N ASN A 118 6.24 16.07 16.61
CA ASN A 118 7.23 14.99 16.63
C ASN A 118 6.88 13.89 17.68
N CYS A 119 6.22 12.81 17.22
CA CYS A 119 5.69 11.75 18.08
C CYS A 119 6.79 10.97 18.80
N CYS A 120 8.03 11.06 18.32
CA CYS A 120 9.20 10.48 18.97
C CYS A 120 9.54 11.13 20.31
N LYS A 121 8.98 12.31 20.61
CA LYS A 121 9.16 12.99 21.89
C LYS A 121 8.11 12.60 22.93
N ASP A 122 7.00 12.00 22.49
CA ASP A 122 5.95 11.56 23.40
C ASP A 122 6.29 10.16 23.93
N LYS A 123 6.52 10.06 25.24
CA LYS A 123 6.83 8.79 25.90
C LYS A 123 5.63 7.85 26.00
N ALA A 124 4.42 8.34 25.77
CA ALA A 124 3.22 7.50 25.71
C ALA A 124 3.08 6.78 24.37
N VAL A 125 3.78 7.24 23.33
CA VAL A 125 3.76 6.63 22.00
C VAL A 125 4.65 5.39 22.00
N SER A 126 4.11 4.23 21.62
CA SER A 126 4.96 3.07 21.33
C SER A 126 5.54 3.18 19.93
N LEU A 127 6.81 2.82 19.82
CA LEU A 127 7.53 2.74 18.56
C LEU A 127 7.46 1.33 17.99
N PHE A 128 7.53 1.21 16.67
CA PHE A 128 7.58 -0.08 15.98
C PHE A 128 8.63 -0.06 14.88
N ALA A 129 9.17 -1.22 14.55
CA ALA A 129 10.14 -1.36 13.48
C ALA A 129 9.44 -1.45 12.13
N ILE A 130 9.94 -0.70 11.15
CA ILE A 130 9.69 -0.94 9.72
C ILE A 130 11.05 -1.36 9.15
N SER A 131 11.08 -2.35 8.26
CA SER A 131 12.34 -2.69 7.59
C SER A 131 12.74 -1.50 6.70
N PRO A 132 14.03 -1.26 6.43
CA PRO A 132 14.41 -0.30 5.41
C PRO A 132 13.90 -0.84 4.06
N GLY A 133 12.78 -0.27 3.61
CA GLY A 133 12.11 -0.70 2.39
C GLY A 133 13.05 -0.56 1.21
N THR A 134 13.20 -1.63 0.43
CA THR A 134 13.68 -1.50 -0.95
C THR A 134 12.46 -1.18 -1.83
N SER A 135 12.69 -0.54 -2.98
CA SER A 135 11.59 -0.24 -3.92
C SER A 135 10.97 -1.54 -4.44
N ALA A 136 9.63 -1.63 -4.40
CA ALA A 136 8.85 -2.80 -4.83
C ALA A 136 8.66 -2.92 -6.34
#